data_AF-A0A957YW23-F1
#
_entry.id   AF-A0A957YW23-F1
#
_cell.length_a   1.000
_cell.length_b   1.000
_cell.length_c   1.000
_cell.angle_alpha   90.00
_cell.angle_beta   90.00
_cell.angle_gamma   90.00
#
_symmetry.space_group_name_H-M   'P 1'
#
loop_
_entity.id
_entity.type
_entity.pdbx_description
1 polymer ?
#
loop_
_entity_poly.entity_id
_entity_poly.type
_entity_poly.pdbx_seq_one_letter_code
_entity_poly.pdbx_strand_id
1 'polypeptide(L)'
;LRASAVTQFVVGAVGDTDVELLQVSERLYRQFGLRRAYYSGFHPISQTPFETLTTTPAMRQHRLYQASFLLRDYDWQFEDLSFGQDANLRLDVDPKQAWADEHLRDAPVEINRASRIELLHIPGIGPKGADAIIRGRRHGHISELSQLRHMGVRDIKRAAPYLLLNGRAPAQQLHLFPQRLMQAQR
;
A
#
# COMPACT_ATOMS: atom_id res chain seq x y z
N LEU A 1 -6.52 -23.76 19.91
CA LEU A 1 -5.77 -23.07 18.84
C LEU A 1 -6.35 -23.52 17.50
N ARG A 2 -7.03 -22.65 16.73
CA ARG A 2 -7.35 -23.00 15.34
C ARG A 2 -6.03 -22.95 14.56
N ALA A 3 -5.62 -24.08 13.99
CA ALA A 3 -4.48 -24.12 13.09
C ALA A 3 -4.75 -23.16 11.93
N SER A 4 -3.80 -22.26 11.65
CA SER A 4 -3.87 -21.38 10.49
C SER A 4 -2.80 -21.77 9.49
N ALA A 5 -3.21 -21.97 8.24
CA ALA A 5 -2.28 -22.27 7.16
C ALA A 5 -1.53 -21.00 6.73
N VAL A 6 -0.25 -21.20 6.40
CA VAL A 6 0.64 -20.20 5.79
C VAL A 6 1.39 -20.86 4.64
N THR A 7 1.88 -20.05 3.70
CA THR A 7 2.73 -20.53 2.59
C THR A 7 3.91 -19.59 2.39
N GLN A 8 4.92 -20.03 1.63
CA GLN A 8 6.05 -19.19 1.24
C GLN A 8 6.35 -19.35 -0.26
N PHE A 9 6.48 -18.21 -0.94
CA PHE A 9 6.95 -18.11 -2.32
C PHE A 9 8.43 -17.73 -2.33
N VAL A 10 9.18 -18.34 -3.25
CA VAL A 10 10.51 -17.87 -3.65
C VAL A 10 10.31 -16.98 -4.87
N VAL A 11 10.61 -15.69 -4.71
CA VAL A 11 10.34 -14.65 -5.71
C VAL A 11 11.55 -14.50 -6.62
N GLY A 12 11.34 -14.43 -7.93
CA GLY A 12 12.34 -14.10 -8.94
C GLY A 12 13.28 -15.23 -9.35
N ALA A 13 13.02 -16.46 -8.93
CA ALA A 13 13.87 -17.61 -9.27
C ALA A 13 13.62 -18.15 -10.68
N VAL A 14 12.37 -18.07 -11.17
CA VAL A 14 11.94 -18.76 -12.40
C VAL A 14 11.23 -17.84 -13.39
N GLY A 15 11.41 -16.52 -13.24
CA GLY A 15 10.73 -15.52 -14.07
C GLY A 15 9.29 -15.23 -13.64
N ASP A 16 8.90 -15.63 -12.43
CA ASP A 16 7.61 -15.28 -11.83
C ASP A 16 7.42 -13.75 -11.76
N THR A 17 6.21 -13.31 -12.07
CA THR A 17 5.78 -11.90 -12.01
C THR A 17 5.03 -11.61 -10.72
N ASP A 18 5.01 -10.34 -10.29
CA ASP A 18 4.26 -9.97 -9.08
C ASP A 18 2.74 -10.15 -9.27
N VAL A 19 2.22 -9.99 -10.51
CA VAL A 19 0.84 -10.33 -10.88
C VAL A 19 0.53 -11.78 -10.52
N GLU A 20 1.32 -12.74 -10.99
CA GLU A 20 1.08 -14.18 -10.74
C GLU A 20 1.14 -14.50 -9.24
N LEU A 21 2.16 -13.99 -8.55
CA LEU A 21 2.34 -14.22 -7.12
C LEU A 21 1.17 -13.68 -6.29
N LEU A 22 0.67 -12.49 -6.62
CA LEU A 22 -0.42 -11.85 -5.87
C LEU A 22 -1.78 -12.44 -6.23
N GLN A 23 -2.02 -12.85 -7.48
CA GLN A 23 -3.24 -13.57 -7.86
C GLN A 23 -3.35 -14.92 -7.15
N VAL A 24 -2.25 -15.68 -7.09
CA VAL A 24 -2.21 -16.94 -6.34
C VAL A 24 -2.43 -16.66 -4.85
N SER A 25 -1.78 -15.63 -4.30
CA SER A 25 -1.95 -15.26 -2.89
C SER A 25 -3.39 -14.87 -2.57
N GLU A 26 -4.03 -14.06 -3.39
CA GLU A 26 -5.44 -13.67 -3.23
C GLU A 26 -6.36 -14.89 -3.26
N ARG A 27 -6.16 -15.80 -4.23
CA ARG A 27 -6.90 -17.06 -4.32
C ARG A 27 -6.74 -17.89 -3.05
N LEU A 28 -5.52 -18.03 -2.53
CA LEU A 28 -5.23 -18.76 -1.30
C LEU A 28 -5.91 -18.12 -0.08
N TYR A 29 -5.95 -16.78 0.00
CA TYR A 29 -6.67 -16.08 1.04
C TYR A 29 -8.18 -16.34 0.97
N ARG A 30 -8.79 -16.17 -0.21
CA ARG A 30 -10.24 -16.22 -0.40
C ARG A 30 -10.83 -17.64 -0.39
N GLN A 31 -10.16 -18.58 -1.04
CA GLN A 31 -10.69 -19.94 -1.25
C GLN A 31 -10.21 -20.94 -0.20
N PHE A 32 -8.99 -20.77 0.30
CA PHE A 32 -8.36 -21.72 1.22
C PHE A 32 -8.21 -21.18 2.65
N GLY A 33 -8.68 -19.96 2.92
CA GLY A 33 -8.63 -19.35 4.25
C GLY A 33 -7.20 -19.17 4.77
N LEU A 34 -6.24 -19.03 3.85
CA LEU A 34 -4.83 -18.85 4.20
C LEU A 34 -4.68 -17.57 5.04
N ARG A 35 -3.91 -17.63 6.14
CA ARG A 35 -3.72 -16.46 7.00
C ARG A 35 -2.67 -15.50 6.44
N ARG A 36 -1.63 -16.03 5.81
CA ARG A 36 -0.51 -15.24 5.29
C ARG A 36 0.28 -16.02 4.25
N ALA A 37 0.61 -15.36 3.15
CA ALA A 37 1.71 -15.74 2.27
C ALA A 37 2.97 -14.96 2.66
N TYR A 38 4.10 -15.67 2.66
CA TYR A 38 5.44 -15.11 2.82
C TYR A 38 6.11 -15.03 1.45
N TYR A 39 6.90 -13.97 1.25
CA TYR A 39 7.70 -13.75 0.06
C TYR A 39 9.16 -13.72 0.47
N SER A 40 9.96 -14.60 -0.12
CA SER A 40 11.41 -14.66 0.08
C SER A 40 12.08 -14.42 -1.26
N GLY A 41 12.88 -13.36 -1.35
CA GLY A 41 13.64 -13.08 -2.57
C GLY A 41 14.63 -14.21 -2.88
N PHE A 42 14.71 -14.61 -4.14
CA PHE A 42 15.70 -15.57 -4.59
C PHE A 42 17.12 -15.02 -4.42
N HIS A 43 18.02 -15.87 -3.94
CA HIS A 43 19.45 -15.61 -3.87
C HIS A 43 20.18 -16.80 -4.50
N PRO A 44 21.09 -16.58 -5.46
CA PRO A 44 21.84 -17.66 -6.09
C PRO A 44 22.74 -18.37 -5.08
N ILE A 45 22.78 -19.70 -5.17
CA ILE A 45 23.63 -20.56 -4.34
C ILE A 45 24.62 -21.26 -5.27
N SER A 46 25.90 -21.23 -4.92
CA SER A 46 26.95 -21.91 -5.68
C SER A 46 26.69 -23.41 -5.81
N GLN A 47 27.11 -24.00 -6.93
CA GLN A 47 26.92 -25.43 -7.25
C GLN A 47 25.45 -25.84 -7.35
N THR A 48 24.58 -24.92 -7.74
CA THR A 48 23.18 -25.21 -8.05
C THR A 48 22.86 -24.82 -9.49
N PRO A 49 21.85 -25.41 -10.14
CA PRO A 49 21.44 -25.02 -11.49
C PRO A 49 21.05 -23.54 -11.65
N PHE A 50 20.81 -22.84 -10.53
CA PHE A 50 20.42 -21.43 -10.50
C PHE A 50 21.54 -20.49 -10.06
N GLU A 51 22.79 -20.96 -9.97
CA GLU A 51 23.92 -20.15 -9.50
C GLU A 51 24.21 -18.92 -10.37
N THR A 52 23.85 -18.97 -11.65
CA THR A 52 24.07 -17.86 -12.62
C THR A 52 22.93 -16.86 -12.66
N LEU A 53 21.83 -17.11 -11.94
CA LEU A 53 20.68 -16.21 -11.91
C LEU A 53 20.95 -14.97 -11.05
N THR A 54 20.22 -13.90 -11.34
CA THR A 54 20.34 -12.64 -10.59
C THR A 54 19.60 -12.72 -9.25
N THR A 55 20.19 -12.16 -8.21
CA THR A 55 19.52 -12.00 -6.91
C THR A 55 18.29 -11.11 -7.03
N THR A 56 17.23 -11.44 -6.28
CA THR A 56 16.01 -10.64 -6.28
C THR A 56 16.21 -9.35 -5.50
N PRO A 57 15.84 -8.17 -6.05
CA PRO A 57 15.91 -6.92 -5.30
C PRO A 57 15.09 -6.99 -4.00
N ALA A 58 15.70 -6.62 -2.87
CA ALA A 58 15.02 -6.60 -1.58
C ALA A 58 13.75 -5.72 -1.58
N MET A 59 13.76 -4.63 -2.37
CA MET A 59 12.59 -3.78 -2.54
C MET A 59 11.42 -4.48 -3.21
N ARG A 60 11.65 -5.43 -4.14
CA ARG A 60 10.59 -6.22 -4.76
C ARG A 60 9.86 -7.07 -3.72
N GLN A 61 10.62 -7.74 -2.85
CA GLN A 61 10.07 -8.48 -1.71
C GLN A 61 9.24 -7.55 -0.80
N HIS A 62 9.76 -6.36 -0.50
CA HIS A 62 9.03 -5.38 0.32
C HIS A 62 7.71 -4.95 -0.34
N ARG A 63 7.69 -4.67 -1.65
CA ARG A 63 6.48 -4.31 -2.41
C ARG A 63 5.43 -5.43 -2.39
N LEU A 64 5.83 -6.68 -2.57
CA LEU A 64 4.93 -7.84 -2.47
C LEU A 64 4.29 -7.95 -1.09
N TYR A 65 5.05 -7.74 -0.02
CA TYR A 65 4.47 -7.69 1.32
C TYR A 65 3.47 -6.54 1.46
N GLN A 66 3.81 -5.34 1.00
CA GLN A 66 2.90 -4.19 1.06
C GLN A 66 1.60 -4.46 0.28
N ALA A 67 1.67 -4.94 -0.95
CA ALA A 67 0.50 -5.29 -1.75
C ALA A 67 -0.33 -6.40 -1.08
N SER A 68 0.33 -7.44 -0.57
CA SER A 68 -0.37 -8.51 0.15
C SER A 68 -1.05 -8.03 1.45
N PHE A 69 -0.51 -7.02 2.13
CA PHE A 69 -1.19 -6.39 3.27
C PHE A 69 -2.45 -5.66 2.82
N LEU A 70 -2.43 -4.99 1.67
CA LEU A 70 -3.59 -4.29 1.14
C LEU A 70 -4.73 -5.27 0.82
N LEU A 71 -4.43 -6.34 0.10
CA LEU A 71 -5.41 -7.39 -0.26
C LEU A 71 -6.05 -8.05 0.97
N ARG A 72 -5.28 -8.26 2.04
CA ARG A 72 -5.76 -8.98 3.23
C ARG A 72 -6.47 -8.07 4.23
N ASP A 73 -5.92 -6.90 4.49
CA ASP A 73 -6.26 -6.10 5.68
C ASP A 73 -6.92 -4.74 5.32
N TYR A 74 -6.98 -4.35 4.04
CA TYR A 74 -7.49 -3.05 3.58
C TYR A 74 -8.68 -3.15 2.62
N ASP A 75 -9.31 -4.32 2.48
CA ASP A 75 -10.43 -4.56 1.57
C ASP A 75 -10.12 -4.28 0.09
N TRP A 76 -8.83 -4.25 -0.30
CA TRP A 76 -8.41 -4.09 -1.70
C TRP A 76 -8.71 -5.35 -2.51
N GLN A 77 -9.10 -5.16 -3.75
CA GLN A 77 -9.12 -6.20 -4.77
C GLN A 77 -7.79 -6.22 -5.53
N PHE A 78 -7.54 -7.30 -6.27
CA PHE A 78 -6.34 -7.41 -7.09
C PHE A 78 -6.26 -6.31 -8.15
N GLU A 79 -7.40 -5.90 -8.68
CA GLU A 79 -7.52 -4.85 -9.70
C GLU A 79 -7.17 -3.45 -9.18
N ASP A 80 -7.16 -3.24 -7.85
CA ASP A 80 -6.72 -1.99 -7.25
C ASP A 80 -5.18 -1.85 -7.24
N LEU A 81 -4.42 -2.88 -7.60
CA LEU A 81 -2.96 -2.82 -7.62
C LEU A 81 -2.45 -2.30 -8.96
N SER A 82 -1.64 -1.23 -8.92
CA SER A 82 -0.97 -0.68 -10.10
C SER A 82 0.29 -1.47 -10.45
N PHE A 83 0.30 -2.13 -11.61
CA PHE A 83 1.44 -2.88 -12.14
C PHE A 83 2.14 -2.14 -13.28
N GLY A 84 3.44 -2.38 -13.44
CA GLY A 84 4.21 -1.95 -14.60
C GLY A 84 3.91 -2.78 -15.84
N GLN A 85 4.49 -2.38 -16.99
CA GLN A 85 4.36 -3.11 -18.25
C GLN A 85 5.00 -4.51 -18.21
N ASP A 86 5.90 -4.75 -17.26
CA ASP A 86 6.55 -6.03 -16.99
C ASP A 86 5.77 -6.93 -16.03
N ALA A 87 4.52 -6.58 -15.71
CA ALA A 87 3.65 -7.27 -14.76
C ALA A 87 4.21 -7.33 -13.32
N ASN A 88 5.15 -6.45 -12.97
CA ASN A 88 5.67 -6.31 -11.62
C ASN A 88 5.17 -5.03 -10.94
N LEU A 89 5.21 -5.02 -9.61
CA LEU A 89 4.95 -3.81 -8.84
C LEU A 89 6.10 -2.82 -9.05
N ARG A 90 5.73 -1.55 -9.10
CA ARG A 90 6.71 -0.46 -9.12
C ARG A 90 7.60 -0.48 -7.88
N LEU A 91 8.91 -0.48 -8.08
CA LEU A 91 9.87 -0.50 -6.97
C LEU A 91 10.03 0.88 -6.33
N ASP A 92 9.83 1.96 -7.09
CA ASP A 92 10.05 3.34 -6.66
C ASP A 92 8.94 3.90 -5.75
N VAL A 93 7.74 3.32 -5.78
CA VAL A 93 6.57 3.84 -5.05
C VAL A 93 5.81 2.73 -4.32
N ASP A 94 5.29 3.06 -3.13
CA ASP A 94 4.42 2.18 -2.35
C ASP A 94 3.12 1.85 -3.10
N PRO A 95 2.63 0.59 -3.13
CA PRO A 95 1.47 0.23 -3.96
C PRO A 95 0.22 1.06 -3.64
N LYS A 96 0.00 1.37 -2.36
CA LYS A 96 -1.10 2.23 -1.92
C LYS A 96 -0.96 3.67 -2.40
N GLN A 97 0.27 4.18 -2.36
CA GLN A 97 0.62 5.50 -2.88
C GLN A 97 0.44 5.58 -4.40
N ALA A 98 0.88 4.55 -5.13
CA ALA A 98 0.79 4.49 -6.58
C ALA A 98 -0.67 4.61 -7.05
N TRP A 99 -1.55 3.79 -6.47
CA TRP A 99 -2.98 3.88 -6.77
C TRP A 99 -3.56 5.25 -6.42
N ALA A 100 -3.24 5.81 -5.26
CA ALA A 100 -3.76 7.11 -4.84
C ALA A 100 -3.27 8.25 -5.73
N ASP A 101 -2.03 8.18 -6.22
CA ASP A 101 -1.49 9.13 -7.20
C ASP A 101 -2.24 9.07 -8.52
N GLU A 102 -2.67 7.88 -8.94
CA GLU A 102 -3.42 7.66 -10.19
C GLU A 102 -4.91 8.03 -10.07
N HIS A 103 -5.53 7.84 -8.90
CA HIS A 103 -6.99 7.92 -8.76
C HIS A 103 -7.49 9.09 -7.91
N LEU A 104 -6.72 9.54 -6.91
CA LEU A 104 -7.18 10.51 -5.92
C LEU A 104 -6.51 11.87 -6.04
N ARG A 105 -5.41 11.98 -6.80
CA ARG A 105 -4.64 13.22 -6.92
C ARG A 105 -5.45 14.35 -7.57
N ASP A 106 -6.19 14.03 -8.62
CA ASP A 106 -7.06 14.98 -9.34
C ASP A 106 -8.52 14.91 -8.88
N ALA A 107 -8.85 13.91 -8.04
CA ALA A 107 -10.19 13.71 -7.46
C ALA A 107 -10.08 13.44 -5.94
N PRO A 108 -9.65 14.42 -5.14
CA PRO A 108 -9.45 14.24 -3.71
C PRO A 108 -10.77 13.96 -2.98
N VAL A 109 -10.68 13.15 -1.92
CA VAL A 109 -11.81 12.57 -1.22
C VAL A 109 -12.32 13.50 -0.10
N GLU A 110 -13.61 13.84 -0.11
CA GLU A 110 -14.23 14.59 1.00
C GLU A 110 -14.29 13.76 2.27
N ILE A 111 -13.47 14.12 3.26
CA ILE A 111 -13.26 13.31 4.46
C ILE A 111 -14.52 13.16 5.30
N ASN A 112 -15.51 14.04 5.18
CA ASN A 112 -16.75 13.92 5.96
C ASN A 112 -17.83 13.05 5.28
N ARG A 113 -17.64 12.70 4.01
CA ARG A 113 -18.61 11.93 3.21
C ARG A 113 -18.09 10.58 2.75
N ALA A 114 -16.77 10.41 2.68
CA ALA A 114 -16.12 9.20 2.19
C ALA A 114 -16.57 7.94 2.92
N SER A 115 -16.91 6.89 2.18
CA SER A 115 -17.11 5.55 2.71
C SER A 115 -15.84 5.01 3.39
N ARG A 116 -15.99 3.91 4.15
CA ARG A 116 -14.85 3.24 4.77
C ARG A 116 -13.82 2.76 3.74
N ILE A 117 -14.30 2.27 2.59
CA ILE A 117 -13.45 1.75 1.51
C ILE A 117 -12.64 2.89 0.89
N GLU A 118 -13.27 4.04 0.60
CA GLU A 118 -12.56 5.21 0.08
C GLU A 118 -11.48 5.69 1.08
N LEU A 119 -11.78 5.72 2.37
CA LEU A 119 -10.79 6.05 3.41
C LEU A 119 -9.62 5.06 3.44
N LEU A 120 -9.88 3.78 3.20
CA LEU A 120 -8.84 2.75 3.16
C LEU A 120 -7.94 2.84 1.93
N HIS A 121 -8.29 3.59 0.90
CA HIS A 121 -7.40 3.85 -0.23
C HIS A 121 -6.47 5.04 -0.01
N ILE A 122 -6.81 5.95 0.90
CA ILE A 122 -5.99 7.14 1.18
C ILE A 122 -4.68 6.73 1.90
N PRO A 123 -3.49 7.06 1.36
CA PRO A 123 -2.21 6.83 2.01
C PRO A 123 -2.16 7.44 3.42
N GLY A 124 -1.59 6.71 4.38
CA GLY A 124 -1.53 7.15 5.78
C GLY A 124 -2.78 6.85 6.61
N ILE A 125 -3.92 6.51 5.99
CA ILE A 125 -5.14 6.06 6.69
C ILE A 125 -5.19 4.52 6.68
N GLY A 126 -5.12 3.91 7.87
CA GLY A 126 -5.32 2.47 8.09
C GLY A 126 -6.71 2.14 8.62
N PRO A 127 -7.06 0.84 8.79
CA PRO A 127 -8.39 0.42 9.27
C PRO A 127 -8.84 1.13 10.55
N LYS A 128 -7.96 1.20 11.56
CA LYS A 128 -8.25 1.91 12.82
C LYS A 128 -8.52 3.40 12.60
N GLY A 129 -7.77 4.04 11.69
CA GLY A 129 -7.94 5.46 11.35
C GLY A 129 -9.23 5.70 10.57
N ALA A 130 -9.55 4.85 9.60
CA ALA A 130 -10.80 4.91 8.84
C ALA A 130 -12.01 4.76 9.78
N ASP A 131 -11.98 3.79 10.68
CA ASP A 131 -13.06 3.58 11.66
C ASP A 131 -13.18 4.76 12.64
N ALA A 132 -12.05 5.34 13.05
CA ALA A 132 -12.03 6.52 13.92
C ALA A 132 -12.61 7.76 13.23
N ILE A 133 -12.29 7.97 11.96
CA ILE A 133 -12.87 9.05 11.14
C ILE A 133 -14.39 8.90 11.05
N ILE A 134 -14.89 7.70 10.71
CA ILE A 134 -16.33 7.45 10.61
C ILE A 134 -17.05 7.72 11.93
N ARG A 135 -16.47 7.28 13.06
CA ARG A 135 -17.02 7.58 14.39
C ARG A 135 -16.94 9.07 14.72
N GLY A 136 -15.83 9.71 14.36
CA GLY A 136 -15.58 11.14 14.60
C GLY A 136 -16.62 12.04 13.95
N ARG A 137 -17.00 11.74 12.69
CA ARG A 137 -18.03 12.48 11.95
C ARG A 137 -19.39 12.58 12.66
N ARG A 138 -19.71 11.62 13.52
CA ARG A 138 -20.97 11.62 14.31
C ARG A 138 -20.99 12.70 15.40
N HIS A 139 -19.82 13.20 15.80
CA HIS A 139 -19.65 14.19 16.85
C HIS A 139 -19.39 15.60 16.30
N GLY A 140 -19.35 15.76 14.98
CA GLY A 140 -19.08 17.02 14.31
C GLY A 140 -18.30 16.83 13.01
N HIS A 141 -18.22 17.91 12.22
CA HIS A 141 -17.42 17.92 11.01
C HIS A 141 -15.92 17.94 11.33
N ILE A 142 -15.16 17.18 10.55
CA ILE A 142 -13.70 17.24 10.52
C ILE A 142 -13.31 18.38 9.59
N SER A 143 -12.78 19.46 10.14
CA SER A 143 -12.39 20.68 9.44
C SER A 143 -10.87 20.89 9.38
N GLU A 144 -10.10 20.15 10.19
CA GLU A 144 -8.65 20.32 10.28
C GLU A 144 -7.88 18.99 10.26
N LEU A 145 -6.67 19.02 9.69
CA LEU A 145 -5.75 17.88 9.72
C LEU A 145 -5.31 17.49 11.14
N SER A 146 -5.30 18.45 12.06
CA SER A 146 -4.99 18.23 13.48
C SER A 146 -5.94 17.21 14.09
N GLN A 147 -7.23 17.28 13.76
CA GLN A 147 -8.26 16.36 14.26
C GLN A 147 -8.01 14.93 13.78
N LEU A 148 -7.61 14.75 12.52
CA LEU A 148 -7.25 13.43 11.97
C LEU A 148 -6.08 12.79 12.72
N ARG A 149 -5.09 13.60 13.13
CA ARG A 149 -3.97 13.11 13.95
C ARG A 149 -4.46 12.59 15.31
N HIS A 150 -5.36 13.31 15.98
CA HIS A 150 -5.97 12.88 17.24
C HIS A 150 -6.81 11.60 17.07
N MET A 151 -7.39 11.39 15.88
CA MET A 151 -8.11 10.16 15.51
C MET A 151 -7.18 8.99 15.14
N GLY A 152 -5.86 9.16 15.26
CA GLY A 152 -4.88 8.09 15.05
C GLY A 152 -4.41 7.93 13.60
N VAL A 153 -4.70 8.89 12.72
CA VAL A 153 -4.07 8.96 11.39
C VAL A 153 -2.63 9.44 11.58
N ARG A 154 -1.68 8.49 11.51
CA ARG A 154 -0.28 8.74 11.89
C ARG A 154 0.48 9.54 10.87
N ASP A 155 0.20 9.35 9.58
CA ASP A 155 0.92 10.01 8.49
C ASP A 155 0.01 10.99 7.73
N ILE A 156 -0.29 12.10 8.40
CA ILE A 156 -1.09 13.20 7.85
C ILE A 156 -0.45 13.79 6.59
N LYS A 157 0.88 13.85 6.52
CA LYS A 157 1.58 14.43 5.36
C LYS A 157 1.32 13.62 4.09
N ARG A 158 1.28 12.28 4.21
CA ARG A 158 0.93 11.41 3.09
C ARG A 158 -0.56 11.44 2.75
N ALA A 159 -1.45 11.66 3.72
CA ALA A 159 -2.89 11.71 3.47
C ALA A 159 -3.35 13.05 2.85
N ALA A 160 -2.75 14.17 3.27
CA ALA A 160 -3.18 15.52 2.95
C ALA A 160 -3.37 15.84 1.45
N PRO A 161 -2.57 15.30 0.51
CA PRO A 161 -2.77 15.53 -0.92
C PRO A 161 -4.05 14.93 -1.50
N TYR A 162 -4.67 13.96 -0.81
CA TYR A 162 -5.77 13.15 -1.35
C TYR A 162 -7.11 13.42 -0.67
N LEU A 163 -7.18 14.45 0.18
CA LEU A 163 -8.35 14.71 1.00
C LEU A 163 -8.84 16.15 0.87
N LEU A 164 -10.15 16.30 1.05
CA LEU A 164 -10.82 17.58 1.27
C LEU A 164 -11.39 17.61 2.69
N LEU A 165 -11.37 18.80 3.28
CA LEU A 165 -11.99 19.13 4.55
C LEU A 165 -13.10 20.14 4.28
N ASN A 166 -14.36 19.70 4.28
CA ASN A 166 -15.52 20.54 3.95
C ASN A 166 -15.40 21.22 2.58
N GLY A 167 -14.98 20.45 1.57
CA GLY A 167 -14.84 20.88 0.18
C GLY A 167 -13.57 21.68 -0.12
N ARG A 168 -12.64 21.79 0.84
CA ARG A 168 -11.40 22.55 0.66
C ARG A 168 -10.17 21.67 0.87
N ALA A 169 -9.17 21.83 0.01
CA ALA A 169 -7.87 21.21 0.22
C ALA A 169 -7.25 21.77 1.52
N PRO A 170 -6.68 20.92 2.40
CA PRO A 170 -6.05 21.39 3.61
C PRO A 170 -4.81 22.24 3.27
N ALA A 171 -4.53 23.25 4.10
CA ALA A 171 -3.30 24.03 3.95
C ALA A 171 -2.07 23.10 4.11
N GLN A 172 -1.33 22.93 3.02
CA GLN A 172 -0.07 22.20 3.02
C GLN A 172 1.06 23.21 3.17
N GLN A 173 1.93 23.01 4.16
CA GLN A 173 3.15 23.79 4.25
C GLN A 173 4.06 23.35 3.09
N LEU A 174 4.10 24.13 2.03
CA LEU A 174 5.01 23.92 0.91
C LEU A 174 6.44 23.96 1.45
N HIS A 175 7.15 22.85 1.33
CA HIS A 175 8.59 22.86 1.55
C HIS A 175 9.22 23.64 0.38
N LEU A 176 9.95 24.72 0.70
CA LEU A 176 10.63 25.60 -0.26
C LEU A 176 11.68 24.88 -1.14
N PHE A 177 11.94 23.59 -0.92
CA PHE A 177 12.82 22.77 -1.74
C PHE A 177 12.23 21.37 -1.99
N PRO A 178 12.18 20.89 -3.25
CA PRO A 178 11.87 19.49 -3.52
C PRO A 178 12.97 18.59 -2.94
N GLN A 179 12.60 17.59 -2.14
CA GLN A 179 13.53 16.62 -1.53
C GLN A 179 14.41 15.88 -2.55
N ARG A 180 14.04 15.88 -3.84
CA ARG A 180 14.85 15.34 -4.94
C ARG A 180 16.21 16.03 -5.11
N LEU A 181 16.39 17.26 -4.63
CA LEU A 181 17.68 17.97 -4.74
C LEU A 181 18.67 17.67 -3.61
N MET A 182 18.27 16.95 -2.56
CA MET A 182 19.16 16.65 -1.42
C MET A 182 19.86 15.29 -1.49
N GLN A 183 19.50 14.41 -2.44
CA GLN A 183 20.15 13.11 -2.61
C GLN A 183 21.23 13.08 -3.70
N ALA A 184 21.52 14.22 -4.34
CA ALA A 184 22.56 14.31 -5.37
C ALA A 184 23.95 14.76 -4.84
N GLN A 185 24.17 14.73 -3.51
CA GLN A 185 25.44 15.19 -2.91
C GLN A 185 26.00 14.26 -1.81
N ARG A 186 25.75 12.94 -1.88
CA ARG A 186 26.48 11.97 -1.06
C ARG A 186 26.88 10.75 -1.87
#